data_AF-H8X3W5-F1
#
_entry.id   AF-H8X3W5-F1
#
_cell.length_a   1.000
_cell.length_b   1.000
_cell.length_c   1.000
_cell.angle_alpha   90.00
_cell.angle_beta   90.00
_cell.angle_gamma   90.00
#
_symmetry.space_group_name_H-M   'P 1'
#
loop_
_entity.id
_entity.type
_entity.pdbx_description
1 polymer ?
#
loop_
_entity_poly.entity_id
_entity_poly.type
_entity_poly.pdbx_seq_one_letter_code
_entity_poly.pdbx_strand_id
1 'polypeptide(L)'
;MASIAWREHKGFCIDPDYAPSKQTITTNGIDSLPWHKYIEKENVDEEFNTLSPQDTTPNKKLTKSEKRELRQTKKINVQRRKQMQRQMELDSSNTAIEATFKPYLAKQELNQIYNKIIAKKPTAKGTALDFKVAQCHSISVYKSDLEHILPGEWFNDNNISFIFELIKETFINSGQCRPFTNQVQLLFPSVVQLVQHFPASDIENLLPMDDLKKSRFIFLPINMIEEPLEELDLETANNGDHWVLGILSLLDEKLYIYDSMKIDDDVKGDSQLQNLCKKLESCSNLVRGKIKIVSLNCDQQRNFDDCGVFVVMITCYLVNQFCFEEEISLDLSHIKFNPLDARLSLMKLVSKFIS
;
A
#
# COMPACT_ATOMS: atom_id res chain seq x y z
N MET A 1 4.66 -23.73 -1.25
CA MET A 1 4.27 -22.37 -0.81
C MET A 1 3.13 -22.53 0.18
N ALA A 2 2.93 -21.61 1.11
CA ALA A 2 1.86 -21.77 2.10
C ALA A 2 0.53 -21.45 1.44
N SER A 3 -0.13 -22.51 1.00
CA SER A 3 -1.53 -22.53 0.66
C SER A 3 -2.34 -22.62 1.95
N ILE A 4 -3.41 -21.84 2.02
CA ILE A 4 -4.27 -21.71 3.20
C ILE A 4 -5.68 -22.09 2.76
N ALA A 5 -6.41 -22.79 3.62
CA ALA A 5 -7.83 -23.02 3.42
C ALA A 5 -8.63 -22.42 4.58
N TRP A 6 -9.78 -21.85 4.26
CA TRP A 6 -10.79 -21.52 5.26
C TRP A 6 -11.70 -22.72 5.47
N ARG A 7 -11.99 -23.04 6.74
CA ARG A 7 -12.91 -24.11 7.14
C ARG A 7 -13.94 -23.55 8.10
N GLU A 8 -15.21 -23.80 7.81
CA GLU A 8 -16.37 -23.21 8.50
C GLU A 8 -16.32 -23.29 10.03
N HIS A 9 -15.76 -24.36 10.60
CA HIS A 9 -15.71 -24.58 12.05
C HIS A 9 -14.34 -24.35 12.69
N LYS A 10 -13.30 -24.04 11.91
CA LYS A 10 -11.91 -23.90 12.39
C LYS A 10 -11.27 -22.55 12.02
N GLY A 11 -11.87 -21.79 11.11
CA GLY A 11 -11.25 -20.62 10.51
C GLY A 11 -10.15 -21.03 9.55
N PHE A 12 -9.03 -20.30 9.55
CA PHE A 12 -7.94 -20.54 8.60
C PHE A 12 -6.96 -21.63 9.06
N CYS A 13 -6.61 -22.53 8.15
CA CYS A 13 -5.62 -23.58 8.36
C CYS A 13 -4.67 -23.71 7.16
N ILE A 14 -3.46 -24.23 7.39
CA ILE A 14 -2.53 -24.55 6.31
C ILE A 14 -3.09 -25.75 5.53
N ASP A 15 -3.10 -25.62 4.21
CA ASP A 15 -3.52 -26.66 3.28
C ASP A 15 -2.36 -26.96 2.30
N PRO A 16 -1.55 -28.00 2.55
CA PRO A 16 -0.38 -28.30 1.71
C PRO A 16 -0.75 -28.84 0.32
N ASP A 17 -1.99 -29.32 0.14
CA ASP A 17 -2.43 -30.01 -1.06
C ASP A 17 -3.05 -29.07 -2.10
N TYR A 18 -3.41 -27.84 -1.69
CA TYR A 18 -3.93 -26.82 -2.60
C TYR A 18 -2.83 -26.24 -3.50
N ALA A 19 -3.06 -26.32 -4.80
CA ALA A 19 -2.25 -25.68 -5.83
C ALA A 19 -3.10 -24.65 -6.60
N PRO A 20 -2.82 -23.35 -6.48
CA PRO A 20 -3.62 -22.32 -7.13
C PRO A 20 -3.52 -22.39 -8.66
N SER A 21 -4.55 -21.87 -9.32
CA SER A 21 -4.54 -21.64 -10.77
C SER A 21 -3.35 -20.79 -11.18
N LYS A 22 -2.71 -21.14 -12.31
CA LYS A 22 -1.57 -20.39 -12.86
C LYS A 22 -1.99 -19.34 -13.89
N GLN A 23 -3.28 -19.04 -14.01
CA GLN A 23 -3.76 -18.02 -14.92
C GLN A 23 -3.28 -16.65 -14.46
N THR A 24 -2.70 -15.87 -15.38
CA THR A 24 -2.32 -14.49 -15.09
C THR A 24 -3.56 -13.62 -14.90
N ILE A 25 -3.61 -12.88 -13.80
CA ILE A 25 -4.69 -11.94 -13.49
C ILE A 25 -4.10 -10.54 -13.44
N THR A 26 -4.76 -9.59 -14.11
CA THR A 26 -4.43 -8.17 -14.01
C THR A 26 -5.47 -7.47 -13.14
N THR A 27 -5.03 -6.74 -12.12
CA THR A 27 -5.90 -6.09 -11.13
C THR A 27 -5.23 -4.82 -10.59
N ASN A 28 -6.01 -3.87 -10.07
CA ASN A 28 -5.46 -2.76 -9.30
C ASN A 28 -5.45 -3.04 -7.78
N GLY A 29 -5.79 -4.26 -7.35
CA GLY A 29 -5.89 -4.72 -5.98
C GLY A 29 -7.12 -4.17 -5.25
N ILE A 30 -7.34 -2.85 -5.30
CA ILE A 30 -8.48 -2.18 -4.66
C ILE A 30 -9.80 -2.68 -5.27
N ASP A 31 -9.87 -2.84 -6.59
CA ASP A 31 -11.01 -3.40 -7.32
C ASP A 31 -11.40 -4.82 -6.92
N SER A 32 -10.51 -5.58 -6.28
CA SER A 32 -10.76 -6.94 -5.84
C SER A 32 -11.77 -6.98 -4.69
N LEU A 33 -11.80 -5.94 -3.85
CA LEU A 33 -12.74 -5.86 -2.73
C LEU A 33 -14.10 -5.28 -3.17
N PRO A 34 -15.23 -5.85 -2.72
CA PRO A 34 -16.57 -5.43 -3.15
C PRO A 34 -17.06 -4.17 -2.43
N TRP A 35 -16.28 -3.08 -2.44
CA TRP A 35 -16.56 -1.83 -1.71
C TRP A 35 -17.98 -1.31 -1.86
N HIS A 36 -18.54 -1.39 -3.07
CA HIS A 36 -19.88 -0.89 -3.39
C HIS A 36 -21.02 -1.61 -2.65
N LYS A 37 -20.78 -2.82 -2.14
CA LYS A 37 -21.77 -3.58 -1.36
C LYS A 37 -21.81 -3.16 0.11
N TYR A 38 -20.72 -2.58 0.61
CA TYR A 38 -20.50 -2.38 2.05
C TYR A 38 -20.28 -0.93 2.45
N ILE A 39 -19.89 -0.05 1.52
CA ILE A 39 -19.81 1.39 1.73
C ILE A 39 -21.07 2.03 1.16
N GLU A 40 -21.92 2.60 2.03
CA GLU A 40 -23.11 3.34 1.63
C GLU A 40 -22.74 4.55 0.75
N LYS A 41 -23.52 4.82 -0.30
CA LYS A 41 -23.36 6.04 -1.09
C LYS A 41 -23.96 7.21 -0.31
N GLU A 42 -23.14 8.13 0.19
CA GLU A 42 -23.62 9.49 0.41
C GLU A 42 -23.83 10.14 -0.97
N ASN A 43 -25.06 10.58 -1.25
CA ASN A 43 -25.43 11.23 -2.51
C ASN A 43 -24.61 12.51 -2.68
N VAL A 44 -23.63 12.48 -3.59
CA VAL A 44 -22.98 13.70 -4.09
C VAL A 44 -23.43 13.88 -5.53
N ASP A 45 -24.31 14.85 -5.75
CA ASP A 45 -24.87 15.21 -7.06
C ASP A 45 -23.77 15.37 -8.11
N GLU A 46 -23.85 14.57 -9.17
CA GLU A 46 -22.96 14.63 -10.33
C GLU A 46 -23.49 15.62 -11.37
N GLU A 47 -23.07 16.89 -11.28
CA GLU A 47 -23.10 17.80 -12.44
C GLU A 47 -21.70 17.95 -13.03
N PHE A 48 -21.51 17.36 -14.21
CA PHE A 48 -20.31 17.49 -15.04
C PHE A 48 -20.41 18.76 -15.87
N ASN A 49 -19.50 19.72 -15.67
CA ASN A 49 -19.25 20.78 -16.64
C ASN A 49 -17.75 20.94 -16.90
N THR A 50 -17.40 20.77 -18.18
CA THR A 50 -16.05 20.82 -18.75
C THR A 50 -15.55 22.25 -18.92
N LEU A 51 -14.33 22.56 -18.45
CA LEU A 51 -13.62 23.79 -18.82
C LEU A 51 -12.14 23.52 -19.20
N SER A 52 -11.70 24.27 -20.19
CA SER A 52 -10.49 24.13 -21.01
C SER A 52 -9.25 24.80 -20.40
N PRO A 53 -8.02 24.49 -20.87
CA PRO A 53 -6.76 24.84 -20.19
C PRO A 53 -6.18 26.19 -20.65
N GLN A 54 -5.52 26.93 -19.74
CA GLN A 54 -4.58 28.01 -20.12
C GLN A 54 -3.31 28.06 -19.26
N ASP A 55 -2.31 28.70 -19.87
CA ASP A 55 -0.86 28.51 -19.78
C ASP A 55 -0.08 29.07 -18.58
N THR A 56 1.19 28.65 -18.60
CA THR A 56 2.34 28.72 -17.67
C THR A 56 3.00 30.09 -17.42
N THR A 57 3.78 30.18 -16.31
CA THR A 57 5.19 30.70 -16.13
C THR A 57 5.40 31.42 -14.77
N PRO A 58 6.64 31.77 -14.29
CA PRO A 58 8.01 31.29 -14.55
C PRO A 58 8.86 30.94 -13.28
N ASN A 59 10.04 30.36 -13.54
CA ASN A 59 11.05 29.77 -12.65
C ASN A 59 11.69 30.66 -11.55
N LYS A 60 11.95 30.05 -10.37
CA LYS A 60 12.81 30.56 -9.28
C LYS A 60 14.22 29.94 -9.35
N LYS A 61 15.27 30.69 -8.99
CA LYS A 61 16.68 30.27 -9.08
C LYS A 61 17.07 29.33 -7.92
N LEU A 62 17.51 28.11 -8.27
CA LEU A 62 17.96 27.05 -7.35
C LEU A 62 19.35 27.30 -6.73
N THR A 63 19.51 26.87 -5.49
CA THR A 63 20.74 26.85 -4.68
C THR A 63 21.77 25.83 -5.19
N LYS A 64 22.98 25.83 -4.62
CA LYS A 64 24.12 25.01 -5.09
C LYS A 64 23.94 23.51 -4.79
N SER A 65 23.19 23.16 -3.72
CA SER A 65 22.84 21.77 -3.38
C SER A 65 21.77 21.22 -4.32
N GLU A 66 20.68 21.97 -4.52
CA GLU A 66 19.59 21.62 -5.43
C GLU A 66 20.07 21.50 -6.90
N LYS A 67 21.06 22.30 -7.31
CA LYS A 67 21.69 22.16 -8.64
C LYS A 67 22.50 20.88 -8.80
N ARG A 68 22.98 20.29 -7.71
CA ARG A 68 23.78 19.06 -7.72
C ARG A 68 22.86 17.84 -7.83
N GLU A 69 21.80 17.82 -7.02
CA GLU A 69 20.71 16.83 -7.11
C GLU A 69 20.07 16.84 -8.50
N LEU A 70 19.62 18.01 -8.98
CA LEU A 70 18.97 18.14 -10.30
C LEU A 70 19.86 17.69 -11.46
N ARG A 71 21.19 17.81 -11.33
CA ARG A 71 22.16 17.30 -12.34
C ARG A 71 22.31 15.79 -12.27
N GLN A 72 22.22 15.20 -11.08
CA GLN A 72 22.22 13.76 -10.87
C GLN A 72 20.91 13.14 -11.40
N THR A 73 19.76 13.73 -11.09
CA THR A 73 18.44 13.31 -11.61
C THR A 73 18.36 13.48 -13.13
N LYS A 74 18.88 14.58 -13.70
CA LYS A 74 18.88 14.77 -15.17
C LYS A 74 19.78 13.77 -15.91
N LYS A 75 20.93 13.38 -15.34
CA LYS A 75 21.80 12.35 -15.94
C LYS A 75 21.14 10.98 -15.93
N ILE A 76 20.49 10.61 -14.82
CA ILE A 76 19.73 9.36 -14.68
C ILE A 76 18.52 9.36 -15.62
N ASN A 77 17.81 10.48 -15.75
CA ASN A 77 16.62 10.60 -16.61
C ASN A 77 16.94 10.54 -18.11
N VAL A 78 18.09 11.05 -18.56
CA VAL A 78 18.53 10.92 -19.96
C VAL A 78 18.90 9.46 -20.28
N GLN A 79 19.53 8.77 -19.33
CA GLN A 79 19.87 7.35 -19.49
C GLN A 79 18.61 6.46 -19.49
N ARG A 80 17.64 6.75 -18.60
CA ARG A 80 16.33 6.06 -18.54
C ARG A 80 15.46 6.33 -19.77
N ARG A 81 15.42 7.55 -20.32
CA ARG A 81 14.67 7.83 -21.57
C ARG A 81 15.19 7.02 -22.76
N LYS A 82 16.50 6.86 -22.89
CA LYS A 82 17.10 6.02 -23.95
C LYS A 82 16.79 4.53 -23.78
N GLN A 83 16.67 4.05 -22.54
CA GLN A 83 16.30 2.67 -22.25
C GLN A 83 14.81 2.43 -22.48
N MET A 84 13.95 3.37 -22.10
CA MET A 84 12.49 3.31 -22.28
C MET A 84 12.09 3.40 -23.76
N GLN A 85 12.80 4.20 -24.56
CA GLN A 85 12.58 4.28 -26.01
C GLN A 85 12.91 2.96 -26.72
N ARG A 86 13.98 2.27 -26.30
CA ARG A 86 14.30 0.92 -26.78
C ARG A 86 13.28 -0.14 -26.36
N GLN A 87 12.68 0.02 -25.18
CA GLN A 87 11.69 -0.93 -24.65
C GLN A 87 10.31 -0.76 -25.33
N MET A 88 9.91 0.48 -25.62
CA MET A 88 8.70 0.76 -26.43
C MET A 88 8.82 0.24 -27.88
N GLU A 89 10.02 0.27 -28.47
CA GLU A 89 10.27 -0.33 -29.79
C GLU A 89 10.11 -1.86 -29.76
N LEU A 90 10.47 -2.51 -28.65
CA LEU A 90 10.32 -3.96 -28.45
C LEU A 90 8.85 -4.38 -28.20
N ASP A 91 8.09 -3.60 -27.42
CA ASP A 91 6.69 -3.92 -27.06
C ASP A 91 5.69 -3.74 -28.22
N SER A 92 6.05 -3.01 -29.28
CA SER A 92 5.21 -2.83 -30.47
C SER A 92 5.02 -4.10 -31.32
N SER A 93 5.71 -5.19 -30.98
CA SER A 93 5.80 -6.42 -31.77
C SER A 93 4.91 -7.59 -31.29
N ASN A 94 4.14 -7.45 -30.20
CA ASN A 94 3.22 -8.50 -29.74
C ASN A 94 1.79 -7.99 -29.50
N THR A 95 0.83 -8.78 -29.99
CA THR A 95 -0.50 -8.43 -30.49
C THR A 95 -1.62 -8.42 -29.43
N ALA A 96 -2.69 -7.67 -29.76
CA ALA A 96 -4.13 -7.93 -29.51
C ALA A 96 -4.81 -7.49 -28.18
N ILE A 97 -5.47 -6.33 -28.25
CA ILE A 97 -6.80 -5.92 -27.72
C ILE A 97 -7.39 -6.74 -26.56
N GLU A 98 -6.91 -6.52 -25.33
CA GLU A 98 -7.75 -6.49 -24.12
C GLU A 98 -8.34 -5.08 -23.98
N ALA A 99 -9.52 -4.93 -23.36
CA ALA A 99 -10.13 -3.63 -23.07
C ALA A 99 -9.12 -2.72 -22.37
N THR A 100 -8.45 -1.89 -23.16
CA THR A 100 -7.09 -1.47 -22.82
C THR A 100 -7.20 -0.38 -21.79
N PHE A 101 -6.75 -0.62 -20.56
CA PHE A 101 -6.55 0.45 -19.58
C PHE A 101 -5.85 1.61 -20.30
N LYS A 102 -6.40 2.82 -20.19
CA LYS A 102 -5.90 4.01 -20.89
C LYS A 102 -5.19 4.92 -19.88
N PRO A 103 -3.85 4.83 -19.73
CA PRO A 103 -3.13 5.56 -18.68
C PRO A 103 -3.35 7.06 -18.72
N TYR A 104 -3.45 7.63 -19.93
CA TYR A 104 -3.72 9.06 -20.12
C TYR A 104 -5.06 9.48 -19.52
N LEU A 105 -6.14 8.72 -19.80
CA LEU A 105 -7.47 9.04 -19.26
C LEU A 105 -7.50 8.83 -17.75
N ALA A 106 -6.87 7.77 -17.24
CA ALA A 106 -6.79 7.53 -15.80
C ALA A 106 -6.07 8.68 -15.07
N LYS A 107 -4.94 9.16 -15.60
CA LYS A 107 -4.23 10.32 -15.06
C LYS A 107 -5.06 11.60 -15.16
N GLN A 108 -5.78 11.81 -16.26
CA GLN A 108 -6.66 12.96 -16.43
C GLN A 108 -7.79 12.94 -15.39
N GLU A 109 -8.47 11.81 -15.24
CA GLU A 109 -9.57 11.62 -14.28
C GLU A 109 -9.09 11.79 -12.84
N LEU A 110 -7.94 11.20 -12.49
CA LEU A 110 -7.33 11.36 -11.17
C LEU A 110 -7.10 12.84 -10.83
N ASN A 111 -6.51 13.61 -11.76
CA ASN A 111 -6.29 15.04 -11.57
C ASN A 111 -7.60 15.82 -11.52
N GLN A 112 -8.62 15.44 -12.29
CA GLN A 112 -9.94 16.06 -12.23
C GLN A 112 -10.60 15.86 -10.87
N ILE A 113 -10.56 14.64 -10.32
CA ILE A 113 -11.09 14.35 -8.98
C ILE A 113 -10.32 15.17 -7.95
N TYR A 114 -8.99 15.11 -7.93
CA TYR A 114 -8.16 15.91 -7.01
C TYR A 114 -8.53 17.40 -7.05
N ASN A 115 -8.57 17.99 -8.25
CA ASN A 115 -8.91 19.40 -8.44
C ASN A 115 -10.34 19.74 -7.97
N LYS A 116 -11.31 18.83 -8.18
CA LYS A 116 -12.69 19.00 -7.70
C LYS A 116 -12.75 18.99 -6.17
N ILE A 117 -11.94 18.16 -5.50
CA ILE A 117 -11.88 18.10 -4.04
C ILE A 117 -11.32 19.41 -3.48
N ILE A 118 -10.18 19.86 -3.99
CA ILE A 118 -9.53 21.07 -3.47
C ILE A 118 -10.33 22.35 -3.77
N ALA A 119 -11.06 22.42 -4.88
CA ALA A 119 -11.85 23.59 -5.26
C ALA A 119 -13.06 23.82 -4.33
N LYS A 120 -13.57 22.78 -3.68
CA LYS A 120 -14.71 22.87 -2.76
C LYS A 120 -14.39 23.58 -1.44
N LYS A 121 -13.11 23.80 -1.09
CA LYS A 121 -12.72 24.51 0.15
C LYS A 121 -12.02 25.83 -0.19
N PRO A 122 -12.57 26.99 0.21
CA PRO A 122 -11.99 28.29 -0.13
C PRO A 122 -10.66 28.48 0.59
N THR A 123 -9.56 28.55 -0.16
CA THR A 123 -8.27 28.97 0.38
C THR A 123 -8.32 30.48 0.67
N ALA A 124 -8.21 30.88 1.93
CA ALA A 124 -7.92 32.26 2.26
C ALA A 124 -6.59 32.67 1.62
N LYS A 125 -6.55 33.90 1.10
CA LYS A 125 -5.45 34.45 0.29
C LYS A 125 -4.06 34.12 0.87
N GLY A 126 -3.23 33.45 0.07
CA GLY A 126 -1.79 33.65 0.12
C GLY A 126 -0.94 32.64 0.89
N THR A 127 -1.43 31.43 1.14
CA THR A 127 -0.64 30.19 1.34
C THR A 127 -1.66 29.06 1.37
N ALA A 128 -1.47 27.99 0.60
CA ALA A 128 -2.39 26.85 0.65
C ALA A 128 -2.20 26.15 2.01
N LEU A 129 -2.94 26.60 3.02
CA LEU A 129 -2.99 25.95 4.32
C LEU A 129 -3.47 24.52 4.11
N ASP A 130 -2.77 23.55 4.70
CA ASP A 130 -3.24 22.17 4.69
C ASP A 130 -4.58 22.09 5.46
N PHE A 131 -5.51 21.29 4.96
CA PHE A 131 -6.86 21.20 5.52
C PHE A 131 -7.40 19.79 5.43
N LYS A 132 -8.29 19.46 6.37
CA LYS A 132 -8.94 18.17 6.41
C LYS A 132 -9.95 18.01 5.27
N VAL A 133 -9.76 16.96 4.48
CA VAL A 133 -10.59 16.55 3.34
C VAL A 133 -11.67 15.56 3.80
N ALA A 134 -11.28 14.55 4.58
CA ALA A 134 -12.16 13.45 4.98
C ALA A 134 -11.83 12.96 6.40
N GLN A 135 -12.80 12.31 7.04
CA GLN A 135 -12.58 11.50 8.24
C GLN A 135 -13.16 10.11 7.99
N CYS A 136 -12.38 9.07 8.24
CA CYS A 136 -12.87 7.71 8.31
C CYS A 136 -12.46 7.12 9.66
N HIS A 137 -13.42 6.89 10.55
CA HIS A 137 -13.19 6.38 11.91
C HIS A 137 -12.06 7.13 12.63
N SER A 138 -10.91 6.50 12.86
CA SER A 138 -9.76 7.12 13.53
C SER A 138 -8.84 7.93 12.60
N ILE A 139 -8.98 7.80 11.28
CA ILE A 139 -8.07 8.39 10.28
C ILE A 139 -8.64 9.69 9.70
N SER A 140 -7.92 10.79 9.88
CA SER A 140 -8.15 12.06 9.19
C SER A 140 -7.32 12.13 7.92
N VAL A 141 -7.92 12.41 6.76
CA VAL A 141 -7.20 12.65 5.51
C VAL A 141 -7.16 14.14 5.24
N TYR A 142 -5.97 14.68 5.00
CA TYR A 142 -5.71 16.08 4.68
C TYR A 142 -5.44 16.28 3.19
N LYS A 143 -5.37 17.54 2.76
CA LYS A 143 -5.02 17.89 1.37
C LYS A 143 -3.63 17.34 1.03
N SER A 144 -2.65 17.49 1.92
CA SER A 144 -1.30 16.97 1.74
C SER A 144 -1.30 15.45 1.48
N ASP A 145 -2.12 14.69 2.21
CA ASP A 145 -2.27 13.25 1.99
C ASP A 145 -2.82 12.92 0.59
N LEU A 146 -3.72 13.75 0.04
CA LEU A 146 -4.20 13.57 -1.33
C LEU A 146 -3.10 13.81 -2.38
N GLU A 147 -2.18 14.73 -2.11
CA GLU A 147 -1.06 15.02 -3.02
C GLU A 147 -0.19 13.76 -3.18
N HIS A 148 0.04 13.01 -2.10
CA HIS A 148 0.75 11.72 -2.11
C HIS A 148 0.08 10.62 -2.95
N ILE A 149 -1.22 10.75 -3.27
CA ILE A 149 -1.91 9.80 -4.15
C ILE A 149 -1.58 10.06 -5.63
N LEU A 150 -1.17 11.28 -5.99
CA LEU A 150 -0.87 11.66 -7.38
C LEU A 150 0.36 10.90 -7.92
N PRO A 151 0.45 10.65 -9.24
CA PRO A 151 1.54 9.88 -9.81
C PRO A 151 2.83 10.70 -9.77
N GLY A 152 3.94 10.10 -9.36
CA GLY A 152 5.18 10.79 -9.06
C GLY A 152 5.45 10.93 -7.56
N GLU A 153 4.44 10.73 -6.72
CA GLU A 153 4.51 10.93 -5.27
C GLU A 153 4.46 9.61 -4.51
N TRP A 154 5.21 9.55 -3.41
CA TRP A 154 5.27 8.38 -2.54
C TRP A 154 4.07 8.35 -1.61
N PHE A 155 3.46 7.19 -1.40
CA PHE A 155 2.44 7.07 -0.36
C PHE A 155 3.08 7.30 1.01
N ASN A 156 2.41 8.09 1.83
CA ASN A 156 2.76 8.28 3.23
C ASN A 156 2.03 7.27 4.14
N ASP A 157 2.38 7.27 5.43
CA ASP A 157 1.76 6.42 6.44
C ASP A 157 0.23 6.55 6.47
N ASN A 158 -0.28 7.76 6.28
CA ASN A 158 -1.70 8.06 6.38
C ASN A 158 -2.49 7.50 5.18
N ASN A 159 -1.91 7.48 3.98
CA ASN A 159 -2.52 6.84 2.81
C ASN A 159 -2.73 5.34 3.03
N ILE A 160 -1.72 4.65 3.57
CA ILE A 160 -1.80 3.21 3.87
C ILE A 160 -2.80 2.99 5.02
N SER A 161 -2.70 3.79 6.09
CA SER A 161 -3.58 3.70 7.26
C SER A 161 -5.05 3.90 6.89
N PHE A 162 -5.35 4.83 5.99
CA PHE A 162 -6.72 5.08 5.52
C PHE A 162 -7.35 3.85 4.88
N ILE A 163 -6.64 3.18 3.97
CA ILE A 163 -7.15 1.94 3.36
C ILE A 163 -7.24 0.83 4.41
N PHE A 164 -6.25 0.70 5.29
CA PHE A 164 -6.26 -0.35 6.30
C PHE A 164 -7.44 -0.18 7.27
N GLU A 165 -7.74 1.03 7.71
CA GLU A 165 -8.91 1.34 8.53
C GLU A 165 -10.21 1.01 7.77
N LEU A 166 -10.34 1.42 6.51
CA LEU A 166 -11.50 1.09 5.69
C LEU A 166 -11.68 -0.43 5.57
N ILE A 167 -10.62 -1.18 5.29
CA ILE A 167 -10.70 -2.65 5.20
C ILE A 167 -11.14 -3.26 6.55
N LYS A 168 -10.53 -2.79 7.65
CA LYS A 168 -10.83 -3.28 8.98
C LYS A 168 -12.30 -3.09 9.32
N GLU A 169 -12.80 -1.86 9.19
CA GLU A 169 -14.16 -1.53 9.57
C GLU A 169 -15.20 -2.13 8.62
N THR A 170 -14.90 -2.14 7.32
CA THR A 170 -15.85 -2.62 6.29
C THR A 170 -15.93 -4.15 6.25
N PHE A 171 -14.80 -4.85 6.32
CA PHE A 171 -14.75 -6.29 6.04
C PHE A 171 -14.36 -7.15 7.25
N ILE A 172 -13.34 -6.75 8.03
CA ILE A 172 -12.78 -7.60 9.08
C ILE A 172 -13.65 -7.56 10.35
N ASN A 173 -13.86 -6.35 10.89
CA ASN A 173 -14.52 -6.09 12.16
C ASN A 173 -16.05 -6.16 12.05
N SER A 174 -16.61 -5.81 10.89
CA SER A 174 -18.05 -5.90 10.66
C SER A 174 -18.58 -7.33 10.75
N GLY A 175 -17.70 -8.33 10.53
CA GLY A 175 -18.07 -9.74 10.45
C GLY A 175 -18.99 -10.08 9.28
N GLN A 176 -19.20 -9.14 8.35
CA GLN A 176 -20.21 -9.27 7.29
C GLN A 176 -19.73 -10.09 6.09
N CYS A 177 -18.42 -10.32 5.93
CA CYS A 177 -17.91 -11.13 4.82
C CYS A 177 -18.00 -12.62 5.12
N ARG A 178 -17.47 -13.09 6.27
CA ARG A 178 -17.61 -14.49 6.74
C ARG A 178 -17.21 -14.68 8.21
N PRO A 179 -17.51 -15.83 8.84
CA PRO A 179 -16.98 -16.17 10.16
C PRO A 179 -15.44 -16.24 10.21
N PHE A 180 -14.86 -15.93 11.37
CA PHE A 180 -13.42 -15.97 11.67
C PHE A 180 -12.54 -14.93 10.96
N THR A 181 -13.11 -13.89 10.36
CA THR A 181 -12.34 -12.81 9.73
C THR A 181 -11.49 -12.02 10.72
N ASN A 182 -11.90 -11.95 11.99
CA ASN A 182 -11.11 -11.40 13.09
C ASN A 182 -9.76 -12.12 13.32
N GLN A 183 -9.52 -13.28 12.69
CA GLN A 183 -8.20 -13.93 12.65
C GLN A 183 -7.21 -13.21 11.72
N VAL A 184 -7.67 -12.25 10.90
CA VAL A 184 -6.83 -11.39 10.08
C VAL A 184 -6.77 -10.02 10.73
N GLN A 185 -5.56 -9.49 10.93
CA GLN A 185 -5.35 -8.15 11.48
C GLN A 185 -4.45 -7.33 10.57
N LEU A 186 -4.74 -6.03 10.47
CA LEU A 186 -3.93 -5.06 9.76
C LEU A 186 -3.36 -4.06 10.78
N LEU A 187 -2.04 -4.07 10.98
CA LEU A 187 -1.38 -3.05 11.79
C LEU A 187 -1.08 -1.83 10.92
N PHE A 188 -1.20 -0.64 11.51
CA PHE A 188 -0.88 0.60 10.82
C PHE A 188 0.63 0.83 10.76
N PRO A 189 1.13 1.56 9.75
CA PRO A 189 2.55 1.91 9.64
C PRO A 189 3.13 2.47 10.93
N SER A 190 2.43 3.38 11.61
CA SER A 190 2.86 3.96 12.89
C SER A 190 3.04 2.93 14.00
N VAL A 191 2.19 1.90 14.05
CA VAL A 191 2.32 0.80 15.03
C VAL A 191 3.51 -0.09 14.67
N VAL A 192 3.72 -0.39 13.40
CA VAL A 192 4.88 -1.18 12.95
C VAL A 192 6.19 -0.43 13.24
N GLN A 193 6.23 0.86 12.97
CA GLN A 193 7.35 1.75 13.26
C GLN A 193 7.63 1.81 14.78
N LEU A 194 6.57 1.91 15.60
CA LEU A 194 6.68 1.84 17.05
C LEU A 194 7.34 0.51 17.47
N VAL A 195 6.88 -0.64 16.96
CA VAL A 195 7.54 -1.93 17.23
C VAL A 195 9.01 -1.85 16.82
N GLN A 196 9.34 -1.35 15.63
CA GLN A 196 10.72 -1.31 15.13
C GLN A 196 11.68 -0.47 15.98
N HIS A 197 11.22 0.56 16.69
CA HIS A 197 12.10 1.47 17.45
C HIS A 197 11.93 1.41 18.96
N PHE A 198 10.83 0.88 19.48
CA PHE A 198 10.62 0.79 20.93
C PHE A 198 11.43 -0.35 21.58
N PRO A 199 11.86 -0.21 22.85
CA PRO A 199 12.53 -1.30 23.57
C PRO A 199 11.67 -2.57 23.66
N ALA A 200 12.29 -3.73 23.41
CA ALA A 200 11.60 -5.02 23.31
C ALA A 200 10.82 -5.45 24.57
N SER A 201 11.22 -4.96 25.75
CA SER A 201 10.58 -5.23 27.05
C SER A 201 9.13 -4.72 27.13
N ASP A 202 8.79 -3.69 26.36
CA ASP A 202 7.56 -2.92 26.56
C ASP A 202 6.61 -2.98 25.36
N ILE A 203 7.05 -3.58 24.24
CA ILE A 203 6.27 -3.64 22.99
C ILE A 203 4.93 -4.32 23.20
N GLU A 204 4.88 -5.41 23.96
CA GLU A 204 3.65 -6.16 24.17
C GLU A 204 2.55 -5.31 24.82
N ASN A 205 2.93 -4.35 25.68
CA ASN A 205 1.98 -3.45 26.34
C ASN A 205 1.44 -2.34 25.41
N LEU A 206 2.09 -2.10 24.28
CA LEU A 206 1.73 -1.07 23.30
C LEU A 206 0.89 -1.62 22.16
N LEU A 207 0.90 -2.93 21.96
CA LEU A 207 0.15 -3.59 20.90
C LEU A 207 -1.30 -3.85 21.33
N PRO A 208 -2.27 -3.88 20.39
CA PRO A 208 -3.66 -4.22 20.66
C PRO A 208 -3.81 -5.74 20.92
N MET A 209 -3.26 -6.21 22.03
CA MET A 209 -3.08 -7.64 22.32
C MET A 209 -4.38 -8.42 22.38
N ASP A 210 -5.49 -7.79 22.74
CA ASP A 210 -6.81 -8.43 22.77
C ASP A 210 -7.32 -8.84 21.39
N ASP A 211 -6.90 -8.12 20.35
CA ASP A 211 -7.20 -8.46 18.96
C ASP A 211 -6.12 -9.38 18.38
N LEU A 212 -4.86 -9.11 18.68
CA LEU A 212 -3.74 -9.92 18.18
C LEU A 212 -3.76 -11.36 18.70
N LYS A 213 -4.23 -11.62 19.92
CA LYS A 213 -4.38 -12.99 20.47
C LYS A 213 -5.36 -13.86 19.68
N LYS A 214 -6.30 -13.25 18.95
CA LYS A 214 -7.28 -13.96 18.10
C LYS A 214 -6.72 -14.22 16.68
N SER A 215 -5.57 -13.62 16.36
CA SER A 215 -5.04 -13.59 15.00
C SER A 215 -4.41 -14.90 14.58
N ARG A 216 -4.43 -15.13 13.26
CA ARG A 216 -3.64 -16.13 12.53
C ARG A 216 -2.73 -15.46 11.51
N PHE A 217 -3.14 -14.32 10.97
CA PHE A 217 -2.39 -13.52 10.02
C PHE A 217 -2.40 -12.06 10.42
N ILE A 218 -1.22 -11.45 10.44
CA ILE A 218 -1.04 -10.03 10.78
C ILE A 218 -0.29 -9.36 9.64
N PHE A 219 -0.92 -8.39 9.00
CA PHE A 219 -0.31 -7.59 7.94
C PHE A 219 0.47 -6.43 8.58
N LEU A 220 1.69 -6.25 8.11
CA LEU A 220 2.69 -5.32 8.62
C LEU A 220 3.19 -4.47 7.43
N PRO A 221 2.70 -3.23 7.26
CA PRO A 221 3.29 -2.30 6.31
C PRO A 221 4.60 -1.80 6.91
N ILE A 222 5.71 -2.27 6.37
CA ILE A 222 7.06 -2.04 6.89
C ILE A 222 7.68 -0.92 6.06
N ASN A 223 8.09 0.14 6.76
CA ASN A 223 8.89 1.19 6.16
C ASN A 223 10.37 0.83 6.28
N MET A 224 11.02 0.49 5.17
CA MET A 224 12.44 0.17 5.14
C MET A 224 13.26 1.45 5.15
N ILE A 225 14.29 1.47 5.99
CA ILE A 225 15.18 2.62 6.18
C ILE A 225 16.61 2.11 6.00
N GLU A 226 17.31 2.61 4.98
CA GLU A 226 18.70 2.24 4.73
C GLU A 226 19.67 3.03 5.63
N GLU A 227 19.30 4.25 6.03
CA GLU A 227 20.14 5.11 6.87
C GLU A 227 20.21 4.64 8.33
N PRO A 228 21.38 4.72 9.00
CA PRO A 228 21.50 4.39 10.41
C PRO A 228 20.58 5.25 11.28
N LEU A 229 19.85 4.61 12.19
CA LEU A 229 18.86 5.26 13.05
C LEU A 229 19.41 6.41 13.92
N GLU A 230 20.71 6.39 14.21
CA GLU A 230 21.40 7.44 14.98
C GLU A 230 21.55 8.75 14.20
N GLU A 231 21.40 8.70 12.87
CA GLU A 231 21.53 9.83 11.95
C GLU A 231 20.17 10.32 11.43
N LEU A 232 19.08 9.63 11.77
CA LEU A 232 17.74 9.90 11.25
C LEU A 232 16.94 10.81 12.20
N ASP A 233 16.52 11.96 11.68
CA ASP A 233 15.57 12.83 12.40
C ASP A 233 14.17 12.23 12.30
N LEU A 234 13.75 11.40 13.25
CA LEU A 234 12.44 10.76 13.26
C LEU A 234 11.25 11.76 13.29
N GLU A 235 11.50 13.05 13.56
CA GLU A 235 10.47 14.09 13.54
C GLU A 235 10.21 14.64 12.12
N THR A 236 11.12 14.42 11.15
CA THR A 236 10.85 14.80 9.75
C THR A 236 9.89 13.82 9.09
N ALA A 237 8.94 14.35 8.32
CA ALA A 237 8.04 13.52 7.53
C ALA A 237 8.84 12.79 6.43
N ASN A 238 8.53 11.50 6.21
CA ASN A 238 9.05 10.69 5.10
C ASN A 238 10.51 10.21 5.22
N ASN A 239 10.93 9.75 6.39
CA ASN A 239 12.30 9.23 6.64
C ASN A 239 12.53 7.79 6.16
N GLY A 240 11.59 7.24 5.40
CA GLY A 240 11.65 5.90 4.86
C GLY A 240 12.05 5.91 3.40
N ASP A 241 12.82 4.91 2.99
CA ASP A 241 13.33 4.79 1.63
C ASP A 241 12.45 3.91 0.76
N HIS A 242 11.72 2.97 1.37
CA HIS A 242 10.99 1.96 0.62
C HIS A 242 9.92 1.25 1.44
N TRP A 243 8.74 1.02 0.86
CA TRP A 243 7.66 0.28 1.52
C TRP A 243 7.65 -1.20 1.13
N VAL A 244 7.56 -2.07 2.13
CA VAL A 244 7.45 -3.51 1.99
C VAL A 244 6.24 -4.02 2.77
N LEU A 245 5.55 -5.04 2.25
CA LEU A 245 4.48 -5.70 3.00
C LEU A 245 4.99 -6.99 3.65
N GLY A 246 4.91 -7.04 4.98
CA GLY A 246 5.05 -8.26 5.76
C GLY A 246 3.70 -8.89 6.09
N ILE A 247 3.62 -10.22 6.07
CA ILE A 247 2.50 -10.99 6.65
C ILE A 247 3.07 -11.99 7.63
N LEU A 248 2.85 -11.73 8.93
CA LEU A 248 3.16 -12.68 9.98
C LEU A 248 2.06 -13.74 10.03
N SER A 249 2.39 -14.97 9.67
CA SER A 249 1.55 -16.13 9.92
C SER A 249 1.91 -16.77 11.25
N LEU A 250 0.94 -16.77 12.17
CA LEU A 250 1.04 -17.46 13.47
C LEU A 250 0.74 -18.96 13.35
N LEU A 251 0.37 -19.44 12.16
CA LEU A 251 0.14 -20.88 11.91
C LEU A 251 1.45 -21.64 11.72
N ASP A 252 2.45 -21.03 11.08
CA ASP A 252 3.76 -21.63 10.82
C ASP A 252 4.96 -20.74 11.18
N GLU A 253 4.72 -19.70 11.98
CA GLU A 253 5.74 -18.78 12.52
C GLU A 253 6.63 -18.20 11.43
N LYS A 254 6.03 -17.74 10.32
CA LYS A 254 6.75 -17.09 9.22
C LYS A 254 6.31 -15.66 9.03
N LEU A 255 7.30 -14.82 8.73
CA LEU A 255 7.09 -13.50 8.18
C LEU A 255 7.27 -13.56 6.67
N TYR A 256 6.16 -13.58 5.95
CA TYR A 256 6.14 -13.54 4.49
C TYR A 256 6.35 -12.11 4.01
N ILE A 257 7.32 -11.89 3.13
CA ILE A 257 7.70 -10.56 2.66
C ILE A 257 7.37 -10.42 1.18
N TYR A 258 6.59 -9.40 0.85
CA TYR A 258 6.38 -8.94 -0.52
C TYR A 258 7.08 -7.61 -0.73
N ASP A 259 8.05 -7.63 -1.63
CA ASP A 259 8.87 -6.49 -2.01
C ASP A 259 8.74 -6.27 -3.52
N SER A 260 8.23 -5.09 -3.91
CA SER A 260 8.02 -4.70 -5.30
C SER A 260 9.27 -4.11 -5.97
N MET A 261 10.34 -3.84 -5.21
CA MET A 261 11.63 -3.33 -5.68
C MET A 261 12.77 -4.32 -5.44
N LYS A 262 12.46 -5.60 -5.34
CA LYS A 262 13.45 -6.62 -4.95
C LYS A 262 14.66 -6.62 -5.88
N ILE A 263 15.82 -6.22 -5.35
CA ILE A 263 17.10 -6.17 -6.08
C ILE A 263 17.85 -7.50 -5.98
N ASP A 264 17.72 -8.19 -4.84
CA ASP A 264 18.35 -9.48 -4.56
C ASP A 264 17.42 -10.41 -3.76
N ASP A 265 17.71 -11.71 -3.75
CA ASP A 265 16.94 -12.74 -3.05
C ASP A 265 17.24 -12.81 -1.53
N ASP A 266 18.26 -12.11 -1.03
CA ASP A 266 18.71 -12.21 0.36
C ASP A 266 17.96 -11.29 1.34
N VAL A 267 16.64 -11.44 1.40
CA VAL A 267 15.79 -10.79 2.42
C VAL A 267 16.11 -11.30 3.84
N LYS A 268 16.84 -12.41 3.98
CA LYS A 268 17.19 -12.99 5.28
C LYS A 268 18.35 -12.26 5.95
N GLY A 269 19.23 -11.64 5.17
CA GLY A 269 20.34 -10.82 5.67
C GLY A 269 19.93 -9.44 6.17
N ASP A 270 18.68 -9.03 5.92
CA ASP A 270 18.19 -7.70 6.29
C ASP A 270 18.09 -7.51 7.81
N SER A 271 18.91 -6.63 8.35
CA SER A 271 19.02 -6.39 9.80
C SER A 271 17.75 -5.79 10.40
N GLN A 272 17.01 -4.97 9.65
CA GLN A 272 15.78 -4.33 10.10
C GLN A 272 14.66 -5.36 10.24
N LEU A 273 14.50 -6.26 9.26
CA LEU A 273 13.53 -7.34 9.34
C LEU A 273 13.86 -8.34 10.46
N GLN A 274 15.15 -8.65 10.65
CA GLN A 274 15.61 -9.50 11.76
C GLN A 274 15.32 -8.86 13.12
N ASN A 275 15.53 -7.54 13.25
CA ASN A 275 15.20 -6.80 14.46
C ASN A 275 13.69 -6.79 14.74
N LEU A 276 12.87 -6.52 13.72
CA LEU A 276 11.41 -6.59 13.82
C LEU A 276 10.96 -7.98 14.29
N CYS A 277 11.51 -9.06 13.71
CA CYS A 277 11.20 -10.42 14.13
C CYS A 277 11.55 -10.65 15.61
N LYS A 278 12.76 -10.29 16.05
CA LYS A 278 13.18 -10.44 17.46
C LYS A 278 12.25 -9.71 18.44
N LYS A 279 11.74 -8.55 18.04
CA LYS A 279 10.81 -7.74 18.84
C LYS A 279 9.40 -8.33 18.90
N LEU A 280 8.94 -8.94 17.80
CA LEU A 280 7.68 -9.69 17.81
C LEU A 280 7.82 -11.00 18.61
N GLU A 281 8.98 -11.68 18.52
CA GLU A 281 9.30 -12.87 19.32
C GLU A 281 9.38 -12.59 20.83
N SER A 282 9.70 -11.35 21.26
CA SER A 282 9.68 -11.00 22.68
C SER A 282 8.26 -10.87 23.24
N CYS A 283 7.26 -10.73 22.37
CA CYS A 283 5.84 -10.71 22.74
C CYS A 283 5.32 -12.15 22.90
N SER A 284 5.64 -12.80 24.02
CA SER A 284 5.37 -14.23 24.26
C SER A 284 3.89 -14.64 24.20
N ASN A 285 2.97 -13.69 24.44
CA ASN A 285 1.54 -13.93 24.29
C ASN A 285 1.04 -13.84 22.84
N LEU A 286 1.90 -13.39 21.91
CA LEU A 286 1.62 -13.31 20.48
C LEU A 286 2.35 -14.42 19.71
N VAL A 287 3.66 -14.50 19.89
CA VAL A 287 4.55 -15.43 19.16
C VAL A 287 5.13 -16.45 20.13
N ARG A 288 5.06 -17.74 19.77
CA ARG A 288 5.47 -18.85 20.66
C ARG A 288 6.88 -19.36 20.38
N GLY A 289 7.38 -19.14 19.18
CA GLY A 289 8.68 -19.64 18.74
C GLY A 289 9.48 -18.60 17.96
N LYS A 290 10.25 -19.08 16.98
CA LYS A 290 11.16 -18.26 16.18
C LYS A 290 10.54 -17.95 14.83
N ILE A 291 10.52 -16.67 14.47
CA ILE A 291 9.95 -16.21 13.23
C ILE A 291 10.95 -16.46 12.11
N LYS A 292 10.52 -17.17 11.06
CA LYS A 292 11.30 -17.35 9.84
C LYS A 292 10.87 -16.35 8.77
N ILE A 293 11.81 -15.54 8.30
CA ILE A 293 11.58 -14.63 7.17
C ILE A 293 11.57 -15.42 5.86
N VAL A 294 10.54 -15.20 5.05
CA VAL A 294 10.34 -15.83 3.74
C VAL A 294 9.96 -14.78 2.71
N SER A 295 10.85 -14.52 1.75
CA SER A 295 10.50 -13.69 0.59
C SER A 295 9.55 -14.44 -0.33
N LEU A 296 8.46 -13.78 -0.74
CA LEU A 296 7.51 -14.28 -1.72
C LEU A 296 7.63 -13.48 -3.02
N ASN A 297 7.30 -14.13 -4.13
CA ASN A 297 7.28 -13.49 -5.43
C ASN A 297 6.00 -12.68 -5.60
N CYS A 298 6.15 -11.43 -6.05
CA CYS A 298 5.05 -10.56 -6.49
C CYS A 298 5.47 -9.79 -7.74
N ASP A 299 4.50 -9.13 -8.38
CA ASP A 299 4.80 -8.21 -9.46
C ASP A 299 5.76 -7.11 -9.00
N GLN A 300 6.64 -6.68 -9.90
CA GLN A 300 7.72 -5.73 -9.58
C GLN A 300 7.37 -4.35 -10.16
N GLN A 301 7.54 -3.31 -9.35
CA GLN A 301 7.29 -1.94 -9.78
C GLN A 301 8.31 -1.51 -10.84
N ARG A 302 7.92 -0.55 -11.69
CA ARG A 302 8.74 -0.07 -12.82
C ARG A 302 9.20 1.38 -12.65
N ASN A 303 8.90 1.98 -11.50
CA ASN A 303 9.20 3.35 -11.13
C ASN A 303 9.79 3.39 -9.71
N PHE A 304 9.86 4.58 -9.11
CA PHE A 304 10.53 4.80 -7.83
C PHE A 304 9.56 5.15 -6.69
N ASP A 305 8.27 5.22 -6.98
CA ASP A 305 7.27 5.91 -6.15
C ASP A 305 6.02 5.06 -5.85
N ASP A 306 5.92 3.85 -6.42
CA ASP A 306 4.73 3.00 -6.23
C ASP A 306 4.87 1.94 -5.12
N CYS A 307 5.98 1.88 -4.38
CA CYS A 307 6.20 0.82 -3.37
C CYS A 307 5.06 0.77 -2.33
N GLY A 308 4.63 1.94 -1.82
CA GLY A 308 3.48 2.03 -0.91
C GLY A 308 2.13 1.74 -1.59
N VAL A 309 2.02 1.99 -2.91
CA VAL A 309 0.86 1.58 -3.71
C VAL A 309 0.81 0.06 -3.79
N PHE A 310 1.94 -0.61 -4.02
CA PHE A 310 2.03 -2.07 -4.03
C PHE A 310 1.64 -2.70 -2.69
N VAL A 311 2.05 -2.10 -1.56
CA VAL A 311 1.59 -2.53 -0.22
C VAL A 311 0.06 -2.52 -0.15
N VAL A 312 -0.59 -1.45 -0.61
CA VAL A 312 -2.06 -1.33 -0.63
C VAL A 312 -2.71 -2.33 -1.59
N MET A 313 -2.19 -2.45 -2.82
CA MET A 313 -2.76 -3.35 -3.83
C MET A 313 -2.69 -4.81 -3.39
N ILE A 314 -1.53 -5.25 -2.88
CA ILE A 314 -1.33 -6.61 -2.38
C ILE A 314 -2.22 -6.87 -1.17
N THR A 315 -2.32 -5.91 -0.24
CA THR A 315 -3.21 -6.04 0.92
C THR A 315 -4.67 -6.23 0.50
N CYS A 316 -5.18 -5.38 -0.40
CA CYS A 316 -6.56 -5.50 -0.87
C CYS A 316 -6.83 -6.85 -1.55
N TYR A 317 -5.92 -7.30 -2.41
CA TYR A 317 -6.03 -8.58 -3.11
C TYR A 317 -6.05 -9.77 -2.14
N LEU A 318 -5.12 -9.81 -1.17
CA LEU A 318 -5.05 -10.89 -0.20
C LEU A 318 -6.21 -10.86 0.79
N VAL A 319 -6.63 -9.68 1.26
CA VAL A 319 -7.81 -9.57 2.12
C VAL A 319 -9.06 -10.04 1.39
N ASN A 320 -9.21 -9.76 0.09
CA ASN A 320 -10.30 -10.33 -0.69
C ASN A 320 -10.28 -11.87 -0.62
N GLN A 321 -9.11 -12.51 -0.80
CA GLN A 321 -9.00 -13.95 -0.64
C GLN A 321 -9.41 -14.42 0.77
N PHE A 322 -8.91 -13.79 1.83
CA PHE A 322 -9.28 -14.16 3.20
C PHE A 322 -10.78 -13.99 3.51
N CYS A 323 -11.40 -12.95 2.94
CA CYS A 323 -12.79 -12.61 3.20
C CYS A 323 -13.78 -13.43 2.36
N PHE A 324 -13.41 -13.87 1.15
CA PHE A 324 -14.39 -14.38 0.19
C PHE A 324 -14.00 -15.71 -0.49
N GLU A 325 -12.75 -16.15 -0.42
CA GLU A 325 -12.30 -17.38 -1.09
C GLU A 325 -12.12 -18.54 -0.09
N GLU A 326 -12.45 -19.76 -0.48
CA GLU A 326 -12.24 -20.94 0.37
C GLU A 326 -10.76 -21.36 0.40
N GLU A 327 -10.07 -21.18 -0.72
CA GLU A 327 -8.67 -21.53 -0.92
C GLU A 327 -7.86 -20.26 -1.20
N ILE A 328 -6.83 -20.03 -0.40
CA ILE A 328 -6.07 -18.79 -0.35
C ILE A 328 -4.62 -19.10 -0.69
N SER A 329 -4.09 -18.39 -1.68
CA SER A 329 -2.68 -18.45 -2.07
C SER A 329 -1.96 -17.17 -1.65
N LEU A 330 -0.89 -17.34 -0.88
CA LEU A 330 0.10 -16.29 -0.64
C LEU A 330 1.09 -16.14 -1.81
N ASP A 331 1.13 -17.07 -2.76
CA ASP A 331 1.92 -16.85 -3.98
C ASP A 331 1.19 -15.89 -4.93
N LEU A 332 1.82 -14.75 -5.23
CA LEU A 332 1.29 -13.71 -6.11
C LEU A 332 2.08 -13.58 -7.42
N SER A 333 2.93 -14.56 -7.74
CA SER A 333 3.76 -14.55 -8.96
C SER A 333 2.97 -14.44 -10.27
N HIS A 334 1.70 -14.87 -10.26
CA HIS A 334 0.79 -14.83 -11.41
C HIS A 334 -0.05 -13.54 -11.47
N ILE A 335 0.02 -12.68 -10.47
CA ILE A 335 -0.76 -11.44 -10.41
C ILE A 335 0.04 -10.30 -11.02
N LYS A 336 -0.60 -9.48 -11.85
CA LYS A 336 -0.08 -8.24 -12.42
C LYS A 336 -0.85 -7.05 -11.87
N PHE A 337 -0.13 -6.10 -11.31
CA PHE A 337 -0.72 -4.96 -10.64
C PHE A 337 -0.69 -3.71 -11.51
N ASN A 338 -1.78 -2.94 -11.48
CA ASN A 338 -1.87 -1.65 -12.14
C ASN A 338 -1.86 -0.49 -11.13
N PRO A 339 -0.69 0.06 -10.77
CA PRO A 339 -0.58 1.07 -9.72
C PRO A 339 -1.24 2.41 -10.08
N LEU A 340 -1.25 2.82 -11.35
CA LEU A 340 -1.91 4.06 -11.76
C LEU A 340 -3.44 3.95 -11.57
N ASP A 341 -4.00 2.79 -11.89
CA ASP A 341 -5.43 2.53 -11.67
C ASP A 341 -5.76 2.37 -10.17
N ALA A 342 -4.82 1.85 -9.38
CA ALA A 342 -4.96 1.80 -7.92
C ALA A 342 -4.97 3.20 -7.30
N ARG A 343 -4.07 4.10 -7.73
CA ARG A 343 -4.09 5.51 -7.33
C ARG A 343 -5.42 6.18 -7.67
N LEU A 344 -5.94 5.93 -8.88
CA LEU A 344 -7.27 6.43 -9.30
C LEU A 344 -8.39 5.87 -8.42
N SER A 345 -8.39 4.56 -8.17
CA SER A 345 -9.38 3.88 -7.33
C SER A 345 -9.35 4.37 -5.89
N LEU A 346 -8.17 4.62 -5.33
CA LEU A 346 -7.98 5.21 -4.02
C LEU A 346 -8.54 6.64 -3.95
N MET A 347 -8.21 7.50 -4.93
CA MET A 347 -8.73 8.86 -5.00
C MET A 347 -10.27 8.87 -5.10
N LYS A 348 -10.86 7.97 -5.91
CA LYS A 348 -12.31 7.76 -5.97
C LYS A 348 -12.88 7.31 -4.64
N LEU A 349 -12.20 6.41 -3.92
CA LEU A 349 -12.66 5.91 -2.63
C LEU A 349 -12.66 7.03 -1.58
N VAL A 350 -11.57 7.80 -1.46
CA VAL A 350 -11.50 8.96 -0.57
C VAL A 350 -12.60 9.96 -0.89
N SER A 351 -12.92 10.17 -2.18
CA SER A 351 -13.94 11.13 -2.58
C SER A 351 -15.35 10.84 -2.05
N LYS A 352 -15.62 9.59 -1.64
CA LYS A 352 -16.89 9.18 -1.02
C LYS A 352 -17.02 9.57 0.46
N PHE A 353 -15.92 9.95 1.11
CA PHE A 353 -15.86 10.29 2.54
C PHE A 353 -15.58 11.78 2.78
N ILE A 354 -15.72 12.61 1.74
CA ILE A 354 -15.46 14.05 1.84
C ILE A 354 -16.55 14.70 2.70
N SER A 355 -16.11 15.53 3.65
CA SER A 355 -16.96 16.28 4.58
C SER A 355 -16.77 17.79 4.48
#